data_AF-A0A529LQ20-F1
#
_entry.id   AF-A0A529LQ20-F1
#
_cell.length_a   1.000
_cell.length_b   1.000
_cell.length_c   1.000
_cell.angle_alpha   90.00
_cell.angle_beta   90.00
_cell.angle_gamma   90.00
#
_symmetry.space_group_name_H-M   'P 1'
#
loop_
_entity.id
_entity.type
_entity.pdbx_description
1 polymer ?
#
loop_
_entity_poly.entity_id
_entity_poly.type
_entity_poly.pdbx_seq_one_letter_code
_entity_poly.pdbx_strand_id
1 'polypeptide(L)'
;ERVAPGGTIVMFGSSSGELTPIGFRQFVPDHEGARLQTFAYYTSGPGIGEDIASLLALVAAGRLETRVALTVPWTDIAQALDALRQRSFSGKAVLTITG
;
A
#
# COMPACT_ATOMS: atom_id res chain seq x y z
N GLU A 1 16.32 3.71 8.67
CA GLU A 1 15.44 4.55 7.82
C GLU A 1 15.98 5.95 7.82
N ARG A 2 16.37 6.48 6.66
CA ARG A 2 16.87 7.85 6.54
C ARG A 2 16.10 8.50 5.41
N VAL A 3 15.27 9.47 5.74
CA VAL A 3 14.57 10.31 4.77
C VAL A 3 15.52 11.44 4.38
N ALA A 4 15.66 11.79 3.10
CA ALA A 4 16.51 12.92 2.75
C ALA A 4 15.99 14.22 3.40
N PRO A 5 16.82 15.26 3.60
CA PRO A 5 16.34 16.59 3.96
C PRO A 5 15.15 17.01 3.09
N GLY A 6 14.09 17.52 3.73
CA GLY A 6 12.83 17.89 3.05
C GLY A 6 11.99 16.72 2.53
N GLY A 7 12.40 15.47 2.72
CA GLY A 7 11.69 14.29 2.23
C GLY A 7 10.41 13.97 3.02
N THR A 8 9.56 13.12 2.43
CA THR A 8 8.28 12.73 3.03
C THR A 8 8.26 11.26 3.39
N ILE A 9 7.91 10.96 4.63
CA ILE A 9 7.56 9.62 5.11
C ILE A 9 6.03 9.51 5.01
N VAL A 10 5.55 8.63 4.15
CA VAL A 10 4.11 8.40 3.95
C VAL A 10 3.66 7.20 4.77
N MET A 11 2.75 7.42 5.72
CA MET A 11 2.14 6.38 6.53
C MET A 11 0.88 5.86 5.85
N PHE A 12 0.89 4.57 5.47
CA PHE A 12 -0.27 3.90 4.90
C PHE A 12 -0.47 2.53 5.58
N GLY A 13 -1.44 2.46 6.50
CA GLY A 13 -1.79 1.23 7.23
C GLY A 13 -0.91 0.93 8.45
N SER A 14 -1.31 -0.08 9.22
CA SER A 14 -0.59 -0.63 10.37
C SER A 14 -0.84 -2.13 10.46
N SER A 15 0.03 -2.94 9.84
CA SER A 15 -0.16 -4.39 9.75
C SER A 15 0.32 -5.16 10.99
N SER A 16 1.21 -4.57 11.79
CA SER A 16 1.67 -5.16 13.05
C SER A 16 0.73 -4.85 14.22
N GLY A 17 0.01 -3.71 14.18
CA GLY A 17 -0.76 -3.20 15.32
C GLY A 17 0.11 -2.56 16.41
N GLU A 18 1.43 -2.66 16.30
CA GLU A 18 2.38 -2.11 17.26
C GLU A 18 2.55 -0.59 17.08
N LEU A 19 2.84 0.09 18.19
CA LEU A 19 3.21 1.51 18.14
C LEU A 19 4.53 1.68 17.40
N THR A 20 4.57 2.65 16.48
CA THR A 20 5.81 3.05 15.80
C THR A 20 6.45 4.21 16.58
N PRO A 21 7.59 4.01 17.28
CA PRO A 21 8.24 5.08 18.03
C PRO A 21 8.86 6.09 17.08
N ILE A 22 8.53 7.38 17.27
CA ILE A 22 9.12 8.50 16.54
C ILE A 22 9.84 9.41 17.53
N GLY A 23 11.14 9.61 17.31
CA GLY A 23 12.00 10.43 18.16
C GLY A 23 12.52 11.66 17.43
N PHE A 24 12.55 12.82 18.11
CA PHE A 24 13.01 14.08 17.53
C PHE A 24 14.40 14.00 16.90
N ARG A 25 15.33 13.26 17.52
CA ARG A 25 16.72 13.09 17.02
C ARG A 25 16.82 12.25 15.74
N GLN A 26 15.74 11.64 15.27
CA GLN A 26 15.72 10.97 13.97
C GLN A 26 15.68 11.98 12.81
N PHE A 27 15.34 13.25 13.08
CA PHE A 27 15.19 14.29 12.06
C PHE A 27 16.28 15.37 12.11
N VAL A 28 17.18 15.30 13.08
CA VAL A 28 18.29 16.26 13.25
C VAL A 28 19.55 15.59 13.83
N PRO A 29 20.75 15.90 13.29
CA PRO A 29 20.98 16.63 12.04
C PRO A 29 20.69 15.79 10.78
N ASP A 30 20.77 16.40 9.59
CA ASP A 30 20.80 15.78 8.25
C ASP A 30 19.47 15.33 7.65
N HIS A 31 18.36 15.62 8.32
CA HIS A 31 17.00 15.25 7.91
C HIS A 31 16.01 16.43 8.09
N GLU A 32 16.54 17.66 8.14
CA GLU A 32 15.79 18.87 8.41
C GLU A 32 14.67 19.07 7.37
N GLY A 33 13.51 19.51 7.86
CA GLY A 33 12.34 19.75 7.02
C GLY A 33 11.62 18.49 6.54
N ALA A 34 12.06 17.28 6.93
CA ALA A 34 11.33 16.06 6.65
C ALA A 34 9.91 16.06 7.26
N ARG A 35 8.98 15.38 6.60
CA ARG A 35 7.56 15.36 6.95
C ARG A 35 7.05 13.95 7.18
N LEU A 36 6.21 13.79 8.18
CA LEU A 36 5.40 12.60 8.37
C LEU A 36 3.98 12.88 7.88
N GLN A 37 3.51 12.15 6.87
CA GLN A 37 2.23 12.40 6.22
C GLN A 37 1.37 11.14 6.24
N THR A 38 0.13 11.24 6.71
CA THR A 38 -0.86 10.17 6.58
C THR A 38 -1.36 10.08 5.15
N PHE A 39 -1.55 8.86 4.67
CA PHE A 39 -2.25 8.59 3.42
C PHE A 39 -3.45 7.69 3.67
N ALA A 40 -4.63 8.21 3.34
CA ALA A 40 -5.91 7.53 3.46
C ALA A 40 -6.64 7.62 2.12
N TYR A 41 -6.64 6.55 1.33
CA TYR A 41 -7.21 6.57 -0.03
C TYR A 41 -8.70 6.95 -0.06
N TYR A 42 -9.44 6.70 1.02
CA TYR A 42 -10.85 7.06 1.14
C TYR A 42 -11.09 8.57 1.26
N THR A 43 -10.03 9.38 1.44
CA THR A 43 -10.10 10.85 1.45
C THR A 43 -9.57 11.48 0.16
N SER A 44 -9.16 10.69 -0.84
CA SER A 44 -8.48 11.18 -2.05
C SER A 44 -9.36 12.01 -2.99
N GLY A 45 -10.67 12.10 -2.73
CA GLY A 45 -11.59 12.94 -3.52
C GLY A 45 -11.79 12.43 -4.95
N PRO A 46 -12.29 13.29 -5.87
CA PRO A 46 -12.70 12.88 -7.21
C PRO A 46 -11.54 12.47 -8.13
N GLY A 47 -10.28 12.80 -7.79
CA GLY A 47 -9.10 12.50 -8.60
C GLY A 47 -8.68 11.03 -8.66
N ILE A 48 -9.32 10.15 -7.88
CA ILE A 48 -8.93 8.73 -7.80
C ILE A 48 -8.94 8.01 -9.15
N GLY A 49 -9.81 8.42 -10.08
CA GLY A 49 -9.83 7.87 -11.44
C GLY A 49 -8.56 8.19 -12.24
N GLU A 50 -8.04 9.42 -12.11
CA GLU A 50 -6.82 9.87 -12.77
C GLU A 50 -5.58 9.19 -12.18
N ASP A 51 -5.57 9.00 -10.85
CA ASP A 51 -4.53 8.23 -10.16
C ASP A 51 -4.50 6.78 -10.64
N ILE A 52 -5.67 6.12 -10.73
CA ILE A 52 -5.78 4.75 -11.24
C ILE A 52 -5.34 4.69 -12.71
N ALA A 53 -5.74 5.64 -13.55
CA ALA A 53 -5.33 5.69 -14.95
C ALA A 53 -3.80 5.81 -15.09
N SER A 54 -3.16 6.60 -14.24
CA SER A 54 -1.70 6.73 -14.19
C SER A 54 -1.02 5.40 -13.83
N LEU A 55 -1.55 4.66 -12.85
CA LEU A 55 -1.05 3.32 -12.50
C LEU A 55 -1.23 2.33 -13.66
N LEU A 56 -2.37 2.34 -14.33
CA LEU A 56 -2.65 1.48 -15.48
C LEU A 56 -1.72 1.78 -16.67
N ALA A 57 -1.39 3.05 -16.90
CA ALA A 57 -0.42 3.44 -17.92
C ALA A 57 0.98 2.85 -17.63
N LEU A 58 1.40 2.81 -16.37
CA LEU A 58 2.66 2.17 -15.97
C LEU A 58 2.62 0.64 -16.18
N VAL A 59 1.47 0.00 -15.89
CA VAL A 59 1.29 -1.43 -16.15
C VAL A 59 1.37 -1.72 -17.65
N ALA A 60 0.65 -0.96 -18.47
CA ALA A 60 0.66 -1.10 -19.92
C ALA A 60 2.06 -0.89 -20.52
N ALA A 61 2.86 0.01 -19.94
CA ALA A 61 4.24 0.27 -20.32
C ALA A 61 5.26 -0.76 -19.77
N GLY A 62 4.82 -1.78 -19.02
CA GLY A 62 5.72 -2.75 -18.37
C GLY A 62 6.61 -2.13 -17.28
N ARG A 63 6.25 -0.94 -16.79
CA ARG A 63 6.97 -0.18 -15.75
C ARG A 63 6.46 -0.49 -14.33
N LEU A 64 5.31 -1.14 -14.23
CA LEU A 64 4.69 -1.60 -12.98
C LEU A 64 4.16 -3.03 -13.17
N GLU A 65 4.61 -3.96 -12.34
CA GLU A 65 4.10 -5.33 -12.33
C GLU A 65 2.99 -5.49 -11.27
N THR A 66 1.83 -6.01 -11.68
CA THR A 66 0.73 -6.33 -10.76
C THR A 66 0.67 -7.83 -10.51
N ARG A 67 1.14 -8.26 -9.34
CA ARG A 67 1.16 -9.68 -8.95
C ARG A 67 -0.18 -10.14 -8.39
N VAL A 68 -0.89 -10.98 -9.16
CA VAL A 68 -2.01 -11.80 -8.66
C VAL A 68 -1.46 -13.11 -8.13
N ALA A 69 -1.62 -13.34 -6.83
CA ALA A 69 -1.03 -14.50 -6.14
C ALA A 69 -2.05 -15.59 -5.83
N LEU A 70 -3.33 -15.25 -5.81
CA LEU A 70 -4.43 -16.18 -5.56
C LEU A 70 -5.61 -15.74 -6.44
N THR A 71 -6.22 -16.68 -7.16
CA THR A 71 -7.48 -16.46 -7.87
C THR A 71 -8.43 -17.59 -7.49
N VAL A 72 -9.55 -17.24 -6.87
CA VAL A 72 -10.56 -18.21 -6.41
C VAL A 72 -11.96 -17.68 -6.69
N PRO A 73 -12.98 -18.55 -6.81
CA PRO A 73 -14.38 -18.11 -6.82
C PRO A 73 -14.75 -17.32 -5.58
N TRP A 74 -15.74 -16.43 -5.69
CA TRP A 74 -16.28 -15.67 -4.55
C TRP A 74 -16.78 -16.57 -3.42
N THR A 75 -17.29 -17.76 -3.75
CA THR A 75 -17.74 -18.76 -2.76
C THR A 75 -16.62 -19.22 -1.82
N ASP A 76 -15.36 -19.05 -2.23
CA ASP A 76 -14.19 -19.53 -1.51
C ASP A 76 -13.48 -18.39 -0.75
N ILE A 77 -14.20 -17.29 -0.47
CA ILE A 77 -13.64 -16.13 0.23
C ILE A 77 -13.00 -16.48 1.58
N ALA A 78 -13.53 -17.47 2.30
CA ALA A 78 -12.96 -17.93 3.55
C ALA A 78 -11.50 -18.41 3.37
N GLN A 79 -11.22 -19.18 2.33
CA GLN A 79 -9.87 -19.64 2.00
C GLN A 79 -8.94 -18.45 1.72
N ALA A 80 -9.40 -17.47 0.94
CA ALA A 80 -8.59 -16.29 0.62
C ALA A 80 -8.26 -15.44 1.86
N LEU A 81 -9.25 -15.26 2.76
CA LEU A 81 -9.06 -14.51 4.00
C LEU A 81 -8.14 -15.24 4.98
N ASP A 82 -8.26 -16.55 5.09
CA ASP A 82 -7.37 -17.36 5.94
C ASP A 82 -5.93 -17.30 5.43
N ALA A 83 -5.73 -17.44 4.12
CA ALA A 83 -4.43 -17.29 3.49
C ALA A 83 -3.81 -15.89 3.74
N LEU A 84 -4.63 -14.83 3.63
CA LEU A 84 -4.19 -13.47 3.93
C LEU A 84 -3.79 -13.31 5.40
N ARG A 85 -4.58 -13.85 6.34
CA ARG A 85 -4.29 -13.78 7.79
C ARG A 85 -3.02 -14.53 8.16
N GLN A 86 -2.80 -15.69 7.55
CA GLN A 86 -1.60 -16.51 7.72
C GLN A 86 -0.38 -15.96 6.96
N ARG A 87 -0.55 -14.88 6.20
CA ARG A 87 0.49 -14.28 5.34
C ARG A 87 1.10 -15.32 4.38
N SER A 88 0.28 -16.23 3.86
CA SER A 88 0.74 -17.37 3.05
C SER A 88 0.97 -17.04 1.57
N PHE A 89 0.69 -15.80 1.14
CA PHE A 89 1.01 -15.31 -0.20
C PHE A 89 1.49 -13.87 -0.18
N SER A 90 2.23 -13.49 -1.22
CA SER A 90 2.63 -12.10 -1.51
C SER A 90 2.04 -11.68 -2.84
N GLY A 91 1.23 -10.62 -2.84
CA GLY A 91 0.49 -10.13 -4.01
C GLY A 91 -0.97 -9.83 -3.68
N LYS A 92 -1.83 -9.86 -4.69
CA LYS A 92 -3.29 -9.69 -4.54
C LYS A 92 -4.01 -11.03 -4.66
N ALA A 93 -5.05 -11.20 -3.85
CA ALA A 93 -6.06 -12.21 -4.07
C ALA A 93 -7.19 -11.61 -4.93
N VAL A 94 -7.58 -12.31 -5.98
CA VAL A 94 -8.69 -11.95 -6.86
C VAL A 94 -9.82 -12.95 -6.64
N LEU A 95 -11.01 -12.43 -6.33
CA LEU A 95 -12.21 -13.24 -6.17
C LEU A 95 -13.06 -13.11 -7.44
N THR A 96 -13.32 -14.21 -8.13
CA THR A 96 -14.13 -14.21 -9.35
C THR A 96 -15.61 -14.40 -9.01
N ILE A 97 -16.47 -13.61 -9.66
CA ILE A 97 -17.92 -13.75 -9.58
C ILE A 97 -18.39 -14.18 -10.97
N THR A 98 -19.09 -15.30 -11.07
CA THR A 98 -19.85 -15.64 -12.28
C THR A 98 -21.18 -14.89 -12.23
N GLY A 99 -21.47 -14.12 -13.26
CA GLY A 99 -22.80 -13.52 -13.47
C GLY A 99 -23.84 -14.55 -13.86
#